data_AF-A0A2G5T8F4-F1
#
_entry.id   AF-A0A2G5T8F4-F1
#
_cell.length_a   1.000
_cell.length_b   1.000
_cell.length_c   1.000
_cell.angle_alpha   90.00
_cell.angle_beta   90.00
_cell.angle_gamma   90.00
#
_symmetry.space_group_name_H-M   'P 1'
#
loop_
_entity.id
_entity.type
_entity.pdbx_description
1 polymer ?
#
loop_
_entity_poly.entity_id
_entity_poly.type
_entity_poly.pdbx_seq_one_letter_code
_entity_poly.pdbx_strand_id
1 'polypeptide(L)'
;MYRFSVFSILVVTTFALDCTQIPSSQVFDGNTVYIPGPSNDLQTIPAKFNCTYTISAPYTSTNGLYANVLVQNGLKGVNDYILVTDMTGAQTTITNRSVSTNNTFQYFVIPGSSIRIQVVTKSVFMSSQFLVTVEYHDAKIGPTFPMKTGGDMNFLDVLSLRDNSSLYSAFTYTGTEPLQLTIAINDDNISQRFCYVIDGTLENPLSIGLLRNVGNLQATSNSITVVTFSNDDLSFVFNTVAETKPFSSLLGARALQNPRRDFLSSYGFLRPEALQVVNFDSVGIVIDQLNVMSDPCKAYIVSGPPNNSSKILLNISKNLPMPQTFNLQYFTIIEEDCAFEVFFRSS
;
A
#
# COMPACT_ATOMS: atom_id res chain seq x y z
N MET A 1 52.23 -57.93 -17.33
CA MET A 1 52.34 -56.57 -16.74
C MET A 1 52.11 -55.56 -17.86
N TYR A 2 50.87 -55.11 -18.07
CA TYR A 2 50.52 -53.91 -18.83
C TYR A 2 49.22 -53.37 -18.22
N ARG A 3 49.31 -52.23 -17.52
CA ARG A 3 48.16 -51.50 -17.00
C ARG A 3 47.65 -50.58 -18.09
N PHE A 4 46.42 -50.79 -18.55
CA PHE A 4 45.68 -49.78 -19.31
C PHE A 4 44.94 -48.89 -18.30
N SER A 5 45.38 -47.64 -18.17
CA SER A 5 44.63 -46.61 -17.45
C SER A 5 43.49 -46.11 -18.33
N VAL A 6 42.26 -46.37 -17.89
CA VAL A 6 41.05 -45.76 -18.46
C VAL A 6 40.92 -44.35 -17.89
N PHE A 7 41.21 -43.34 -18.71
CA PHE A 7 40.88 -41.95 -18.39
C PHE A 7 39.38 -41.75 -18.64
N SER A 8 38.58 -41.75 -17.57
CA SER A 8 37.18 -41.31 -17.66
C SER A 8 37.15 -39.80 -17.71
N ILE A 9 36.82 -39.25 -18.87
CA ILE A 9 36.54 -37.82 -19.06
C ILE A 9 35.19 -37.55 -18.41
N LEU A 10 35.21 -36.85 -17.27
CA LEU A 10 34.01 -36.30 -16.64
C LEU A 10 33.51 -35.16 -17.54
N VAL A 11 32.52 -35.44 -18.38
CA VAL A 11 31.76 -34.41 -19.07
C VAL A 11 30.93 -33.70 -17.99
N VAL A 12 31.45 -32.59 -17.48
CA VAL A 12 30.64 -31.64 -16.73
C VAL A 12 29.68 -31.05 -17.76
N THR A 13 28.46 -31.58 -17.79
CA THR A 13 27.35 -30.96 -18.52
C THR A 13 27.15 -29.58 -17.91
N THR A 14 27.68 -28.55 -18.55
CA THR A 14 27.29 -27.17 -18.31
C THR A 14 25.84 -27.09 -18.71
N PHE A 15 24.93 -27.24 -17.74
CA PHE A 15 23.56 -26.77 -17.92
C PHE A 15 23.70 -25.27 -18.19
N ALA A 16 23.53 -24.85 -19.44
CA ALA A 16 23.21 -23.47 -19.70
C ALA A 16 21.97 -23.19 -18.86
N LEU A 17 22.04 -22.18 -17.99
CA LEU A 17 20.84 -21.69 -17.32
C LEU A 17 19.93 -21.14 -18.41
N ASP A 18 18.98 -21.97 -18.84
CA ASP A 18 17.94 -21.54 -19.77
C ASP A 18 17.03 -20.56 -19.04
N CYS A 19 16.66 -19.46 -19.70
CA CYS A 19 15.74 -18.44 -19.19
C CYS A 19 14.30 -19.00 -19.08
N THR A 20 14.09 -19.98 -18.22
CA THR A 20 12.84 -20.72 -18.10
C THR A 20 11.88 -19.96 -17.20
N GLN A 21 10.67 -19.68 -17.71
CA GLN A 21 9.60 -19.08 -16.90
C GLN A 21 9.00 -20.12 -15.96
N ILE A 22 8.35 -19.65 -14.90
CA ILE A 22 7.58 -20.52 -14.00
C ILE A 22 6.44 -21.16 -14.83
N PRO A 23 6.38 -22.50 -14.94
CA PRO A 23 5.28 -23.18 -15.59
C PRO A 23 3.96 -22.95 -14.85
N SER A 24 2.84 -22.87 -15.57
CA SER A 24 1.52 -22.67 -14.96
C SER A 24 1.14 -23.76 -13.94
N SER A 25 1.66 -24.98 -14.10
CA SER A 25 1.48 -26.08 -13.14
C SER A 25 2.14 -25.85 -11.79
N GLN A 26 3.04 -24.88 -11.67
CA GLN A 26 3.72 -24.48 -10.44
C GLN A 26 3.13 -23.19 -9.83
N VAL A 27 2.01 -22.69 -10.36
CA VAL A 27 1.33 -21.49 -9.88
C VAL A 27 0.04 -21.90 -9.17
N PHE A 28 0.17 -22.25 -7.89
CA PHE A 28 -0.92 -22.64 -7.00
C PHE A 28 -0.57 -22.30 -5.55
N ASP A 29 -1.58 -22.19 -4.69
CA ASP A 29 -1.41 -21.85 -3.27
C ASP A 29 -0.46 -22.81 -2.52
N GLY A 30 0.35 -22.22 -1.64
CA GLY A 30 1.34 -22.93 -0.82
C GLY A 30 2.57 -23.41 -1.59
N ASN A 31 2.66 -23.18 -2.90
CA ASN A 31 3.84 -23.58 -3.67
C ASN A 31 4.98 -22.58 -3.55
N THR A 32 6.21 -23.10 -3.54
CA THR A 32 7.44 -22.30 -3.64
C THR A 32 8.22 -22.69 -4.87
N VAL A 33 8.59 -21.70 -5.69
CA VAL A 33 9.40 -21.87 -6.90
C VAL A 33 10.72 -21.14 -6.73
N TYR A 34 11.79 -21.75 -7.22
CA TYR A 34 13.12 -21.17 -7.24
C TYR A 34 13.53 -20.89 -8.69
N ILE A 35 14.13 -19.73 -8.92
CA ILE A 35 14.73 -19.33 -10.19
C ILE A 35 16.18 -18.95 -9.91
N PRO A 36 17.15 -19.42 -10.71
CA PRO A 36 16.97 -20.14 -11.98
C PRO A 36 16.98 -21.68 -11.87
N GLY A 37 17.27 -22.23 -10.69
CA GLY A 37 17.39 -23.67 -10.46
C GLY A 37 16.30 -24.23 -9.54
N PRO A 38 16.27 -25.54 -9.27
CA PRO A 38 15.21 -26.19 -8.50
C PRO A 38 15.35 -26.06 -6.97
N SER A 39 16.35 -25.33 -6.49
CA SER A 39 16.76 -25.28 -5.08
C SER A 39 16.82 -23.85 -4.54
N ASN A 40 16.76 -23.72 -3.22
CA ASN A 40 16.92 -22.45 -2.48
C ASN A 40 18.37 -21.94 -2.38
N ASP A 41 19.29 -22.48 -3.16
CA ASP A 41 20.69 -22.06 -3.22
C ASP A 41 20.93 -21.02 -4.32
N LEU A 42 21.80 -20.05 -4.05
CA LEU A 42 22.32 -19.11 -5.05
C LEU A 42 22.96 -19.86 -6.23
N GLN A 43 22.44 -19.61 -7.43
CA GLN A 43 22.94 -20.25 -8.65
C GLN A 43 23.92 -19.36 -9.38
N THR A 44 25.05 -19.93 -9.80
CA THR A 44 26.06 -19.22 -10.59
C THR A 44 25.58 -18.98 -12.02
N ILE A 45 25.71 -17.74 -12.48
CA ILE A 45 25.34 -17.33 -13.84
C ILE A 45 26.56 -17.15 -14.74
N PRO A 46 26.47 -17.52 -16.03
CA PRO A 46 27.58 -17.37 -16.98
C PRO A 46 27.84 -15.89 -17.31
N ALA A 47 28.95 -15.62 -18.01
CA ALA A 47 29.17 -14.31 -18.63
C ALA A 47 28.20 -14.07 -19.80
N LYS A 48 27.91 -12.80 -20.11
CA LYS A 48 26.96 -12.38 -21.15
C LYS A 48 25.53 -12.93 -20.95
N PHE A 49 25.17 -13.25 -19.72
CA PHE A 49 23.83 -13.67 -19.34
C PHE A 49 22.86 -12.49 -19.45
N ASN A 50 21.67 -12.72 -20.00
CA ASN A 50 20.61 -11.71 -20.08
C ASN A 50 19.26 -12.42 -20.13
N CYS A 51 18.70 -12.72 -18.96
CA CYS A 51 17.40 -13.36 -18.84
C CYS A 51 16.40 -12.40 -18.22
N THR A 52 15.16 -12.45 -18.69
CA THR A 52 14.04 -11.75 -18.08
C THR A 52 13.03 -12.78 -17.59
N TYR A 53 12.69 -12.72 -16.31
CA TYR A 53 11.65 -13.52 -15.68
C TYR A 53 10.44 -12.63 -15.41
N THR A 54 9.25 -13.13 -15.74
CA THR A 54 7.98 -12.50 -15.41
C THR A 54 7.27 -13.38 -14.39
N ILE A 55 7.02 -12.84 -13.21
CA ILE A 55 6.28 -13.53 -12.16
C ILE A 55 4.91 -12.88 -12.11
N SER A 56 3.89 -13.66 -12.43
CA SER A 56 2.49 -13.22 -12.46
C SER A 56 1.71 -13.93 -11.37
N ALA A 57 0.71 -13.24 -10.83
CA ALA A 57 -0.20 -13.80 -9.84
C ALA A 57 -1.62 -13.85 -10.45
N PRO A 58 -2.20 -15.05 -10.68
CA PRO A 58 -3.50 -15.19 -11.33
C PRO A 58 -4.64 -14.63 -10.50
N TYR A 59 -5.73 -14.25 -11.18
CA TYR A 59 -6.91 -13.64 -10.61
C TYR A 59 -8.19 -14.21 -11.23
N THR A 60 -9.22 -14.33 -10.41
CA THR A 60 -10.61 -14.55 -10.79
C THR A 60 -11.49 -13.56 -10.00
N SER A 61 -12.75 -13.41 -10.37
CA SER A 61 -13.64 -12.42 -9.75
C SER A 61 -13.87 -12.55 -8.23
N THR A 62 -13.58 -13.72 -7.65
CA THR A 62 -13.79 -13.97 -6.20
C THR A 62 -12.53 -14.42 -5.47
N ASN A 63 -11.55 -14.99 -6.19
CA ASN A 63 -10.31 -15.50 -5.63
C ASN A 63 -9.13 -15.13 -6.54
N GLY A 64 -7.93 -15.07 -6.00
CA GLY A 64 -6.71 -14.98 -6.78
C GLY A 64 -5.55 -15.60 -6.01
N LEU A 65 -4.36 -15.48 -6.58
CA LEU A 65 -3.13 -15.67 -5.84
C LEU A 65 -2.43 -14.33 -5.69
N TYR A 66 -1.66 -14.19 -4.62
CA TYR A 66 -0.57 -13.23 -4.58
C TYR A 66 0.76 -13.99 -4.55
N ALA A 67 1.85 -13.31 -4.87
CA ALA A 67 3.20 -13.86 -4.74
C ALA A 67 4.07 -13.01 -3.81
N ASN A 68 4.79 -13.66 -2.89
CA ASN A 68 5.92 -13.07 -2.17
C ASN A 68 7.21 -13.44 -2.91
N VAL A 69 7.89 -12.42 -3.46
CA VAL A 69 9.05 -12.58 -4.33
C VAL A 69 10.29 -12.05 -3.62
N LEU A 70 11.23 -12.94 -3.34
CA LEU A 70 12.50 -12.64 -2.69
C LEU A 70 13.63 -12.73 -3.71
N VAL A 71 14.31 -11.61 -3.99
CA VAL A 71 15.47 -11.55 -4.88
C VAL A 71 16.73 -11.47 -4.03
N GLN A 72 17.51 -12.55 -3.99
CA GLN A 72 18.79 -12.60 -3.28
C GLN A 72 19.94 -12.21 -4.21
N ASN A 73 20.76 -11.27 -3.75
CA ASN A 73 21.88 -10.71 -4.50
C ASN A 73 23.18 -11.47 -4.19
N GLY A 74 23.71 -12.16 -5.20
CA GLY A 74 25.04 -12.79 -5.18
C GLY A 74 25.97 -12.25 -6.28
N LEU A 75 25.69 -11.05 -6.81
CA LEU A 75 26.47 -10.47 -7.91
C LEU A 75 27.87 -10.08 -7.46
N LYS A 76 28.86 -10.36 -8.31
CA LYS A 76 30.28 -10.01 -8.05
C LYS A 76 30.84 -9.06 -9.11
N GLY A 77 30.39 -9.18 -10.35
CA GLY A 77 30.86 -8.32 -11.45
C GLY A 77 30.44 -6.87 -11.27
N VAL A 78 31.35 -5.94 -11.57
CA VAL A 78 31.14 -4.50 -11.41
C VAL A 78 30.07 -3.96 -12.36
N ASN A 79 29.85 -4.62 -13.50
CA ASN A 79 28.85 -4.24 -14.51
C ASN A 79 27.66 -5.19 -14.57
N ASP A 80 27.60 -6.17 -13.66
CA ASP A 80 26.49 -7.11 -13.57
C ASP A 80 25.37 -6.47 -12.72
N TYR A 81 24.12 -6.70 -13.09
CA TYR A 81 22.98 -6.14 -12.38
C TYR A 81 21.73 -7.01 -12.50
N ILE A 82 20.81 -6.84 -11.54
CA ILE A 82 19.44 -7.30 -11.62
C ILE A 82 18.56 -6.04 -11.68
N LEU A 83 17.76 -5.90 -12.73
CA LEU A 83 16.77 -4.84 -12.88
C LEU A 83 15.39 -5.42 -12.55
N VAL A 84 14.81 -4.98 -11.45
CA VAL A 84 13.45 -5.33 -11.04
C VAL A 84 12.52 -4.19 -11.45
N THR A 85 11.47 -4.49 -12.22
CA THR A 85 10.36 -3.57 -12.51
C THR A 85 9.12 -4.09 -11.81
N ASP A 86 8.67 -3.40 -10.77
CA ASP A 86 7.51 -3.81 -9.98
C ASP A 86 6.18 -3.48 -10.66
N MET A 87 5.07 -3.89 -10.02
CA MET A 87 3.72 -3.67 -10.54
C MET A 87 3.28 -2.19 -10.57
N THR A 88 4.02 -1.29 -9.93
CA THR A 88 3.82 0.17 -10.06
C THR A 88 4.57 0.75 -11.26
N GLY A 89 5.41 -0.06 -11.93
CA GLY A 89 6.33 0.37 -12.98
C GLY A 89 7.65 0.92 -12.45
N ALA A 90 7.85 0.98 -11.13
CA ALA A 90 9.07 1.47 -10.52
C ALA A 90 10.22 0.47 -10.76
N GLN A 91 11.40 1.01 -11.07
CA GLN A 91 12.59 0.23 -11.37
C GLN A 91 13.60 0.27 -10.22
N THR A 92 14.04 -0.90 -9.78
CA THR A 92 15.13 -1.07 -8.82
C THR A 92 16.30 -1.77 -9.51
N THR A 93 17.47 -1.13 -9.52
CA THR A 93 18.72 -1.75 -10.00
C THR A 93 19.52 -2.29 -8.83
N ILE A 94 19.66 -3.60 -8.77
CA ILE A 94 20.47 -4.32 -7.79
C ILE A 94 21.83 -4.62 -8.43
N THR A 95 22.90 -4.22 -7.76
CA THR A 95 24.30 -4.41 -8.17
C THR A 95 25.07 -5.12 -7.07
N ASN A 96 26.34 -5.45 -7.29
CA ASN A 96 27.20 -6.01 -6.23
C ASN A 96 27.40 -5.10 -5.00
N ARG A 97 27.00 -3.82 -5.08
CA ARG A 97 27.06 -2.84 -3.99
C ARG A 97 25.71 -2.57 -3.33
N SER A 98 24.61 -3.11 -3.87
CA SER A 98 23.28 -2.86 -3.35
C SER A 98 23.10 -3.56 -2.01
N VAL A 99 22.75 -2.80 -0.97
CA VAL A 99 22.60 -3.29 0.41
C VAL A 99 21.12 -3.50 0.73
N SER A 100 20.80 -4.64 1.32
CA SER A 100 19.51 -4.97 1.90
C SER A 100 19.68 -5.98 3.03
N THR A 101 18.65 -6.21 3.84
CA THR A 101 18.69 -7.21 4.91
C THR A 101 19.00 -8.59 4.32
N ASN A 102 20.08 -9.22 4.79
CA ASN A 102 20.56 -10.51 4.27
C ASN A 102 20.74 -10.54 2.74
N ASN A 103 21.09 -9.40 2.12
CA ASN A 103 21.20 -9.25 0.66
C ASN A 103 19.94 -9.64 -0.12
N THR A 104 18.77 -9.57 0.53
CA THR A 104 17.48 -9.98 -0.04
C THR A 104 16.58 -8.77 -0.24
N PHE A 105 15.99 -8.66 -1.43
CA PHE A 105 15.01 -7.63 -1.79
C PHE A 105 13.64 -8.30 -1.90
N GLN A 106 12.67 -7.81 -1.13
CA GLN A 106 11.32 -8.38 -1.08
C GLN A 106 10.35 -7.53 -1.91
N TYR A 107 9.52 -8.22 -2.68
CA TYR A 107 8.45 -7.63 -3.48
C TYR A 107 7.19 -8.49 -3.34
N PHE A 108 6.02 -7.85 -3.36
CA PHE A 108 4.74 -8.56 -3.50
C PHE A 108 4.19 -8.36 -4.90
N VAL A 109 3.49 -9.37 -5.41
CA VAL A 109 2.71 -9.31 -6.65
C VAL A 109 1.24 -9.55 -6.28
N ILE A 110 0.41 -8.52 -6.41
CA ILE A 110 -1.03 -8.63 -6.11
C ILE A 110 -1.75 -9.46 -7.20
N PRO A 111 -2.93 -10.02 -6.90
CA PRO A 111 -3.73 -10.72 -7.90
C PRO A 111 -3.95 -9.91 -9.18
N GLY A 112 -3.80 -10.54 -10.34
CA GLY A 112 -4.00 -9.92 -11.64
C GLY A 112 -2.84 -9.08 -12.15
N SER A 113 -1.73 -9.00 -11.39
CA SER A 113 -0.56 -8.21 -11.75
C SER A 113 0.69 -9.08 -11.98
N SER A 114 1.80 -8.43 -12.36
CA SER A 114 3.08 -9.10 -12.57
C SER A 114 4.27 -8.20 -12.20
N ILE A 115 5.39 -8.84 -11.89
CA ILE A 115 6.70 -8.22 -11.70
C ILE A 115 7.67 -8.77 -12.75
N ARG A 116 8.58 -7.91 -13.22
CA ARG A 116 9.63 -8.30 -14.17
C ARG A 116 11.01 -8.22 -13.53
N ILE A 117 11.77 -9.30 -13.62
CA ILE A 117 13.13 -9.40 -13.08
C ILE A 117 14.09 -9.72 -14.22
N GLN A 118 14.93 -8.77 -14.59
CA GLN A 118 15.95 -8.95 -15.63
C GLN A 118 17.32 -9.08 -15.00
N VAL A 119 18.01 -10.19 -15.24
CA VAL A 119 19.35 -10.48 -14.71
C VAL A 119 20.35 -10.37 -15.85
N VAL A 120 21.35 -9.51 -15.70
CA VAL A 120 22.34 -9.21 -16.75
C VAL A 120 23.76 -9.35 -16.20
N THR A 121 24.58 -10.16 -16.88
CA THR A 121 26.04 -10.16 -16.71
C THR A 121 26.73 -9.68 -17.98
N LYS A 122 27.89 -9.05 -17.84
CA LYS A 122 28.69 -8.58 -18.98
C LYS A 122 29.75 -9.61 -19.40
N SER A 123 30.69 -9.18 -20.24
CA SER A 123 31.60 -10.05 -20.99
C SER A 123 32.56 -10.91 -20.16
N VAL A 124 32.81 -10.56 -18.90
CA VAL A 124 33.78 -11.26 -18.02
C VAL A 124 33.03 -12.16 -17.05
N PHE A 125 33.44 -13.42 -16.96
CA PHE A 125 32.89 -14.34 -15.97
C PHE A 125 33.41 -14.00 -14.57
N MET A 126 32.54 -13.45 -13.73
CA MET A 126 32.89 -12.99 -12.38
C MET A 126 32.37 -13.93 -11.28
N SER A 127 31.85 -15.11 -11.66
CA SER A 127 31.16 -16.03 -10.74
C SER A 127 30.04 -15.33 -9.96
N SER A 128 29.34 -14.40 -10.62
CA SER A 128 28.12 -13.79 -10.10
C SER A 128 27.04 -14.85 -9.91
N GLN A 129 26.20 -14.66 -8.90
CA GLN A 129 25.12 -15.58 -8.56
C GLN A 129 23.84 -14.80 -8.28
N PHE A 130 22.68 -15.46 -8.39
CA PHE A 130 21.41 -14.91 -7.92
C PHE A 130 20.45 -16.04 -7.56
N LEU A 131 19.43 -15.69 -6.79
CA LEU A 131 18.28 -16.54 -6.50
C LEU A 131 17.04 -15.66 -6.47
N VAL A 132 15.97 -16.10 -7.13
CA VAL A 132 14.63 -15.58 -6.90
C VAL A 132 13.80 -16.70 -6.29
N THR A 133 13.24 -16.46 -5.12
CA THR A 133 12.26 -17.34 -4.48
C THR A 133 10.88 -16.72 -4.68
N VAL A 134 9.93 -17.51 -5.14
CA VAL A 134 8.55 -17.11 -5.37
C VAL A 134 7.64 -18.00 -4.55
N GLU A 135 6.98 -17.43 -3.56
CA GLU A 135 5.99 -18.12 -2.72
C GLU A 135 4.60 -17.67 -3.16
N TYR A 136 3.78 -18.60 -3.60
CA TYR A 136 2.40 -18.34 -4.00
C TYR A 136 1.45 -18.61 -2.84
N HIS A 137 0.51 -17.70 -2.65
CA HIS A 137 -0.47 -17.78 -1.58
C HIS A 137 -1.85 -17.40 -2.09
N ASP A 138 -2.88 -18.05 -1.56
CA ASP A 138 -4.28 -17.70 -1.80
C ASP A 138 -4.57 -16.25 -1.37
N ALA A 139 -5.32 -15.57 -2.22
CA ALA A 139 -5.74 -14.19 -2.04
C ALA A 139 -7.26 -14.11 -2.20
N LYS A 140 -7.97 -13.94 -1.09
CA LYS A 140 -9.42 -13.76 -1.13
C LYS A 140 -9.74 -12.33 -1.55
N ILE A 141 -10.44 -12.16 -2.67
CA ILE A 141 -10.82 -10.83 -3.14
C ILE A 141 -11.84 -10.24 -2.17
N GLY A 142 -11.52 -9.05 -1.68
CA GLY A 142 -12.32 -8.40 -0.66
C GLY A 142 -13.65 -7.85 -1.17
N PRO A 143 -14.49 -7.34 -0.25
CA PRO A 143 -15.77 -6.76 -0.60
C PRO A 143 -15.61 -5.47 -1.44
N THR A 144 -16.65 -5.20 -2.23
CA THR A 144 -16.85 -3.91 -2.90
C THR A 144 -17.95 -3.14 -2.19
N PHE A 145 -17.64 -1.91 -1.78
CA PHE A 145 -18.56 -1.01 -1.11
C PHE A 145 -18.99 0.12 -2.05
N PRO A 146 -20.30 0.32 -2.27
CA PRO A 146 -20.77 1.54 -2.89
C PRO A 146 -20.60 2.71 -1.92
N MET A 147 -20.15 3.86 -2.44
CA MET A 147 -20.12 5.11 -1.68
C MET A 147 -21.53 5.47 -1.22
N LYS A 148 -21.69 5.69 0.09
CA LYS A 148 -22.88 6.30 0.67
C LYS A 148 -23.00 7.75 0.21
N THR A 149 -24.23 8.24 0.13
CA THR A 149 -24.58 9.60 -0.30
C THR A 149 -25.37 10.32 0.80
N GLY A 150 -25.56 11.64 0.69
CA GLY A 150 -26.55 12.36 1.52
C GLY A 150 -26.09 12.72 2.93
N GLY A 151 -24.77 12.88 3.15
CA GLY A 151 -24.20 13.32 4.43
C GLY A 151 -23.67 12.18 5.30
N ASP A 152 -23.67 10.95 4.79
CA ASP A 152 -23.02 9.81 5.45
C ASP A 152 -21.55 9.72 5.06
N MET A 153 -20.68 9.55 6.05
CA MET A 153 -19.24 9.40 5.81
C MET A 153 -18.91 7.99 5.34
N ASN A 154 -17.99 7.89 4.38
CA ASN A 154 -17.46 6.62 3.90
C ASN A 154 -16.11 6.38 4.55
N PHE A 155 -16.00 5.32 5.33
CA PHE A 155 -14.77 4.97 6.03
C PHE A 155 -14.69 3.46 6.19
N LEU A 156 -13.47 2.95 6.37
CA LEU A 156 -13.22 1.54 6.58
C LEU A 156 -11.96 1.33 7.42
N ASP A 157 -12.06 0.45 8.40
CA ASP A 157 -10.91 -0.13 9.10
C ASP A 157 -10.55 -1.46 8.43
N VAL A 158 -9.32 -1.62 7.95
CA VAL A 158 -8.87 -2.86 7.32
C VAL A 158 -8.90 -4.04 8.30
N LEU A 159 -8.70 -3.80 9.59
CA LEU A 159 -8.78 -4.85 10.61
C LEU A 159 -10.14 -5.55 10.62
N SER A 160 -11.21 -4.81 10.29
CA SER A 160 -12.57 -5.35 10.22
C SER A 160 -12.76 -6.37 9.08
N LEU A 161 -11.86 -6.40 8.10
CA LEU A 161 -11.92 -7.30 6.96
C LEU A 161 -11.04 -8.54 7.09
N ARG A 162 -10.18 -8.60 8.12
CA ARG A 162 -9.23 -9.70 8.27
C ARG A 162 -9.91 -10.98 8.73
N ASP A 163 -9.50 -12.09 8.14
CA ASP A 163 -9.97 -13.44 8.50
C ASP A 163 -8.95 -14.24 9.33
N ASN A 164 -7.91 -13.57 9.85
CA ASN A 164 -6.78 -14.15 10.63
C ASN A 164 -5.99 -15.26 9.91
N SER A 165 -6.29 -15.56 8.65
CA SER A 165 -5.68 -16.67 7.91
C SER A 165 -4.53 -16.22 7.00
N SER A 166 -4.51 -14.95 6.60
CA SER A 166 -3.46 -14.36 5.76
C SER A 166 -3.16 -12.92 6.16
N LEU A 167 -1.97 -12.44 5.78
CA LEU A 167 -1.61 -11.01 5.87
C LEU A 167 -2.22 -10.19 4.72
N TYR A 168 -2.80 -10.86 3.73
CA TYR A 168 -3.42 -10.23 2.58
C TYR A 168 -4.80 -9.69 2.98
N SER A 169 -5.07 -8.44 2.62
CA SER A 169 -6.41 -7.89 2.67
C SER A 169 -6.61 -6.94 1.49
N ALA A 170 -7.77 -7.03 0.86
CA ALA A 170 -8.17 -6.12 -0.20
C ALA A 170 -9.59 -5.63 0.03
N PHE A 171 -9.94 -4.51 -0.56
CA PHE A 171 -11.32 -4.04 -0.67
C PHE A 171 -11.41 -2.93 -1.72
N THR A 172 -12.61 -2.72 -2.25
CA THR A 172 -12.86 -1.70 -3.27
C THR A 172 -13.98 -0.77 -2.81
N TYR A 173 -13.81 0.53 -3.02
CA TYR A 173 -14.91 1.50 -3.02
C TYR A 173 -15.27 1.89 -4.44
N THR A 174 -16.56 2.00 -4.72
CA THR A 174 -17.10 2.46 -6.01
C THR A 174 -18.06 3.62 -5.81
N GLY A 175 -17.93 4.68 -6.60
CA GLY A 175 -18.85 5.81 -6.65
C GLY A 175 -19.43 6.04 -8.03
N THR A 176 -20.23 7.10 -8.15
CA THR A 176 -20.75 7.61 -9.43
C THR A 176 -19.80 8.62 -10.08
N GLU A 177 -18.80 9.08 -9.33
CA GLU A 177 -17.79 10.05 -9.73
C GLU A 177 -16.44 9.68 -9.12
N PRO A 178 -15.33 10.32 -9.57
CA PRO A 178 -14.01 9.99 -9.07
C PRO A 178 -13.86 10.19 -7.57
N LEU A 179 -13.07 9.30 -6.96
CA LEU A 179 -12.93 9.20 -5.51
C LEU A 179 -11.59 9.75 -5.03
N GLN A 180 -11.57 10.19 -3.78
CA GLN A 180 -10.36 10.49 -3.04
C GLN A 180 -10.27 9.61 -1.79
N LEU A 181 -9.11 8.97 -1.61
CA LEU A 181 -8.74 8.22 -0.42
C LEU A 181 -7.88 9.09 0.49
N THR A 182 -8.25 9.14 1.76
CA THR A 182 -7.46 9.74 2.85
C THR A 182 -7.20 8.70 3.93
N ILE A 183 -5.97 8.63 4.42
CA ILE A 183 -5.60 7.76 5.54
C ILE A 183 -6.07 8.43 6.83
N ALA A 184 -6.82 7.72 7.67
CA ALA A 184 -7.17 8.17 9.00
C ALA A 184 -5.99 7.89 9.94
N ILE A 185 -5.16 8.90 10.18
CA ILE A 185 -3.90 8.74 10.91
C ILE A 185 -4.21 8.43 12.38
N ASN A 186 -3.56 7.41 12.92
CA ASN A 186 -3.56 7.03 14.33
C ASN A 186 -2.21 7.39 15.02
N ASP A 187 -1.09 7.30 14.31
CA ASP A 187 0.28 7.66 14.75
C ASP A 187 1.22 7.95 13.56
N ASP A 188 2.33 8.65 13.80
CA ASP A 188 3.33 9.04 12.76
C ASP A 188 4.18 7.87 12.23
N ASN A 189 4.01 6.65 12.77
CA ASN A 189 4.90 5.50 12.55
C ASN A 189 4.25 4.31 11.82
N ILE A 190 3.21 4.52 11.01
CA ILE A 190 2.66 3.45 10.18
C ILE A 190 3.68 3.07 9.10
N SER A 191 4.19 1.83 9.15
CA SER A 191 5.02 1.27 8.09
C SER A 191 4.12 0.90 6.90
N GLN A 192 3.81 1.89 6.05
CA GLN A 192 3.04 1.73 4.80
C GLN A 192 3.78 0.90 3.72
N ARG A 193 4.75 0.06 4.13
CA ARG A 193 5.42 -0.90 3.25
C ARG A 193 4.39 -1.95 2.83
N PHE A 194 4.39 -2.27 1.54
CA PHE A 194 3.51 -3.29 0.96
C PHE A 194 2.02 -2.99 1.10
N CYS A 195 1.65 -1.71 1.15
CA CYS A 195 0.28 -1.25 0.98
C CYS A 195 0.18 -0.60 -0.40
N TYR A 196 -0.74 -1.10 -1.22
CA TYR A 196 -0.96 -0.68 -2.59
C TYR A 196 -2.35 -0.07 -2.74
N VAL A 197 -2.42 0.96 -3.57
CA VAL A 197 -3.68 1.59 -3.97
C VAL A 197 -3.78 1.50 -5.48
N ILE A 198 -4.94 1.09 -5.95
CA ILE A 198 -5.27 0.92 -7.35
C ILE A 198 -6.32 1.97 -7.69
N ASP A 199 -6.02 2.80 -8.69
CA ASP A 199 -7.06 3.57 -9.39
C ASP A 199 -7.80 2.58 -10.30
N GLY A 200 -9.01 2.19 -9.92
CA GLY A 200 -9.75 1.10 -10.56
C GLY A 200 -10.09 -0.05 -9.61
N THR A 201 -10.38 -1.19 -10.23
CA THR A 201 -10.58 -2.48 -9.55
C THR A 201 -9.37 -3.40 -9.80
N LEU A 202 -9.28 -4.53 -9.08
CA LEU A 202 -8.27 -5.56 -9.38
C LEU A 202 -8.43 -6.13 -10.81
N GLU A 203 -9.66 -6.17 -11.32
CA GLU A 203 -9.95 -6.64 -12.68
C GLU A 203 -9.55 -5.62 -13.75
N ASN A 204 -9.79 -4.33 -13.48
CA ASN A 204 -9.54 -3.24 -14.41
C ASN A 204 -8.70 -2.13 -13.75
N PRO A 205 -7.42 -2.37 -13.47
CA PRO A 205 -6.54 -1.37 -12.90
C PRO A 205 -6.13 -0.34 -13.96
N LEU A 206 -6.38 0.95 -13.71
CA LEU A 206 -5.81 2.04 -14.51
C LEU A 206 -4.38 2.35 -14.08
N SER A 207 -4.11 2.29 -12.78
CA SER A 207 -2.76 2.42 -12.22
C SER A 207 -2.66 1.75 -10.86
N ILE A 208 -1.45 1.35 -10.47
CA ILE A 208 -1.12 0.78 -9.16
C ILE A 208 -0.02 1.64 -8.54
N GLY A 209 -0.25 2.12 -7.33
CA GLY A 209 0.70 2.93 -6.57
C GLY A 209 0.95 2.35 -5.18
N LEU A 210 2.07 2.74 -4.57
CA LEU A 210 2.33 2.49 -3.15
C LEU A 210 1.65 3.57 -2.30
N LEU A 211 0.96 3.16 -1.23
CA LEU A 211 0.29 4.07 -0.29
C LEU A 211 1.28 5.10 0.30
N ARG A 212 2.55 4.70 0.51
CA ARG A 212 3.64 5.55 1.03
C ARG A 212 3.88 6.84 0.25
N ASN A 213 3.52 6.87 -1.03
CA ASN A 213 3.75 8.02 -1.90
C ASN A 213 2.51 8.91 -2.05
N VAL A 214 1.47 8.70 -1.24
CA VAL A 214 0.16 9.27 -1.51
C VAL A 214 -0.39 10.00 -0.30
N GLY A 215 -0.06 11.30 -0.20
CA GLY A 215 -0.63 12.24 0.78
C GLY A 215 -2.07 12.65 0.45
N ASN A 216 -2.92 11.68 0.05
CA ASN A 216 -4.25 11.74 -0.57
C ASN A 216 -4.22 11.22 -2.02
N LEU A 217 -4.91 10.09 -2.29
CA LEU A 217 -4.99 9.53 -3.66
C LEU A 217 -6.24 10.08 -4.32
N GLN A 218 -6.07 10.82 -5.40
CA GLN A 218 -7.17 11.19 -6.26
C GLN A 218 -7.23 10.21 -7.43
N ALA A 219 -8.26 9.36 -7.45
CA ALA A 219 -8.52 8.48 -8.57
C ALA A 219 -9.02 9.27 -9.78
N THR A 220 -8.70 8.77 -10.97
CA THR A 220 -9.32 9.21 -12.23
C THR A 220 -10.53 8.36 -12.58
N SER A 221 -10.57 7.10 -12.12
CA SER A 221 -11.77 6.27 -12.16
C SER A 221 -12.72 6.58 -11.00
N ASN A 222 -13.93 6.00 -11.08
CA ASN A 222 -14.91 6.05 -10.02
C ASN A 222 -14.71 4.96 -8.95
N SER A 223 -13.52 4.34 -8.91
CA SER A 223 -13.24 3.24 -7.99
C SER A 223 -11.82 3.31 -7.44
N ILE A 224 -11.68 2.99 -6.16
CA ILE A 224 -10.38 2.83 -5.52
C ILE A 224 -10.35 1.46 -4.90
N THR A 225 -9.30 0.68 -5.20
CA THR A 225 -9.04 -0.58 -4.52
C THR A 225 -7.79 -0.45 -3.68
N VAL A 226 -7.85 -0.89 -2.43
CA VAL A 226 -6.68 -0.94 -1.54
C VAL A 226 -6.32 -2.40 -1.33
N VAL A 227 -5.03 -2.70 -1.38
CA VAL A 227 -4.47 -4.03 -1.11
C VAL A 227 -3.32 -3.89 -0.11
N THR A 228 -3.33 -4.65 0.97
CA THR A 228 -2.27 -4.64 1.98
C THR A 228 -1.77 -6.05 2.28
N PHE A 229 -0.49 -6.12 2.64
CA PHE A 229 0.20 -7.30 3.16
C PHE A 229 0.71 -7.07 4.59
N SER A 230 0.17 -6.07 5.29
CA SER A 230 0.63 -5.66 6.62
C SER A 230 -0.41 -5.97 7.69
N ASN A 231 0.07 -6.18 8.90
CA ASN A 231 -0.73 -6.26 10.11
C ASN A 231 -1.06 -4.90 10.74
N ASP A 232 -0.55 -3.81 10.18
CA ASP A 232 -0.73 -2.46 10.72
C ASP A 232 -2.22 -2.07 10.82
N ASP A 233 -2.51 -1.18 11.76
CA ASP A 233 -3.81 -0.51 11.90
C ASP A 233 -3.95 0.54 10.79
N LEU A 234 -4.64 0.14 9.74
CA LEU A 234 -4.89 0.93 8.53
C LEU A 234 -6.37 1.27 8.46
N SER A 235 -6.64 2.55 8.66
CA SER A 235 -7.99 3.11 8.63
C SER A 235 -8.06 4.17 7.53
N PHE A 236 -9.16 4.18 6.78
CA PHE A 236 -9.31 5.05 5.61
C PHE A 236 -10.65 5.79 5.64
N VAL A 237 -10.65 7.00 5.11
CA VAL A 237 -11.84 7.80 4.80
C VAL A 237 -11.87 8.06 3.30
N PHE A 238 -13.06 7.94 2.71
CA PHE A 238 -13.32 8.11 1.30
C PHE A 238 -14.26 9.29 1.09
N ASN A 239 -13.94 10.11 0.11
CA ASN A 239 -14.78 11.22 -0.33
C ASN A 239 -14.84 11.20 -1.85
N THR A 240 -15.83 11.88 -2.43
CA THR A 240 -15.75 12.19 -3.85
C THR A 240 -14.79 13.35 -4.08
N VAL A 241 -14.19 13.41 -5.26
CA VAL A 241 -13.30 14.53 -5.64
C VAL A 241 -14.03 15.87 -5.57
N ALA A 242 -15.34 15.90 -5.83
CA ALA A 242 -16.14 17.11 -5.71
C ALA A 242 -16.21 17.61 -4.26
N GLU A 243 -16.27 16.71 -3.28
CA GLU A 243 -16.29 17.05 -1.85
C GLU A 243 -14.94 17.58 -1.35
N THR A 244 -13.83 17.15 -1.95
CA THR A 244 -12.48 17.54 -1.49
C THR A 244 -11.94 18.79 -2.17
N LYS A 245 -12.35 19.06 -3.42
CA LYS A 245 -11.90 20.19 -4.23
C LYS A 245 -12.01 21.57 -3.56
N PRO A 246 -13.02 21.87 -2.72
CA PRO A 246 -13.11 23.16 -2.04
C PRO A 246 -11.99 23.42 -1.02
N PHE A 247 -11.27 22.39 -0.57
CA PHE A 247 -10.30 22.48 0.52
C PHE A 247 -8.86 22.62 0.01
N SER A 248 -7.99 23.28 0.78
CA SER A 248 -6.53 23.21 0.58
C SER A 248 -6.01 21.84 0.98
N SER A 249 -6.55 21.31 2.09
CA SER A 249 -6.26 19.99 2.64
C SER A 249 -7.52 19.37 3.25
N LEU A 250 -7.74 18.09 2.98
CA LEU A 250 -8.73 17.26 3.67
C LEU A 250 -7.97 16.09 4.32
N LEU A 251 -8.01 16.04 5.64
CA LEU A 251 -7.31 15.06 6.46
C LEU A 251 -8.31 14.11 7.11
N GLY A 252 -7.83 12.93 7.46
CA GLY A 252 -8.58 11.95 8.25
C GLY A 252 -7.83 11.65 9.54
N ALA A 253 -8.57 11.46 10.63
CA ALA A 253 -8.02 11.01 11.90
C ALA A 253 -8.91 9.96 12.57
N ARG A 254 -8.24 9.02 13.24
CA ARG A 254 -8.90 8.04 14.10
C ARG A 254 -9.04 8.61 15.52
N ALA A 255 -10.24 8.58 16.06
CA ALA A 255 -10.47 8.84 17.48
C ALA A 255 -10.06 7.59 18.29
N LEU A 256 -9.11 7.76 19.22
CA LEU A 256 -8.60 6.70 20.10
C LEU A 256 -9.03 6.98 21.55
N GLN A 257 -8.95 6.00 22.45
CA GLN A 257 -9.28 6.22 23.87
C GLN A 257 -8.39 7.28 24.53
N ASN A 258 -7.10 7.28 24.19
CA ASN A 258 -6.19 8.34 24.62
C ASN A 258 -6.41 9.59 23.75
N PRO A 259 -6.52 10.78 24.35
CA PRO A 259 -6.68 12.02 23.61
C PRO A 259 -5.57 12.22 22.57
N ARG A 260 -6.00 12.34 21.31
CA ARG A 260 -5.14 12.74 20.21
C ARG A 260 -5.16 14.26 20.10
N ARG A 261 -3.98 14.86 19.97
CA ARG A 261 -3.81 16.28 19.63
C ARG A 261 -3.65 16.41 18.13
N ASP A 262 -4.51 17.18 17.49
CA ASP A 262 -4.30 17.65 16.13
C ASP A 262 -4.24 19.18 16.08
N PHE A 263 -3.40 19.69 15.20
CA PHE A 263 -3.23 21.11 14.94
C PHE A 263 -3.72 21.39 13.52
N LEU A 264 -4.67 22.32 13.40
CA LEU A 264 -5.18 22.81 12.13
C LEU A 264 -4.83 24.29 11.98
N SER A 265 -4.39 24.66 10.78
CA SER A 265 -3.98 26.03 10.50
C SER A 265 -4.07 26.36 9.01
N SER A 266 -5.20 26.91 8.58
CA SER A 266 -5.37 27.47 7.25
C SER A 266 -4.94 28.94 7.15
N TYR A 267 -4.23 29.50 8.14
CA TYR A 267 -3.83 30.91 8.13
C TYR A 267 -3.00 31.27 6.87
N GLY A 268 -3.53 32.15 6.02
CA GLY A 268 -2.88 32.56 4.77
C GLY A 268 -3.08 31.60 3.58
N PHE A 269 -3.90 30.55 3.73
CA PHE A 269 -4.31 29.71 2.61
C PHE A 269 -5.54 30.30 1.91
N LEU A 270 -5.60 30.15 0.58
CA LEU A 270 -6.73 30.63 -0.24
C LEU A 270 -8.00 29.76 -0.12
N ARG A 271 -7.91 28.62 0.58
CA ARG A 271 -8.99 27.63 0.71
C ARG A 271 -9.03 27.09 2.14
N PRO A 272 -10.21 26.70 2.65
CA PRO A 272 -10.36 26.11 3.98
C PRO A 272 -9.63 24.77 4.11
N GLU A 273 -9.34 24.37 5.35
CA GLU A 273 -8.91 23.02 5.70
C GLU A 273 -10.06 22.24 6.36
N ALA A 274 -9.99 20.91 6.28
CA ALA A 274 -10.94 20.05 6.96
C ALA A 274 -10.28 18.80 7.54
N LEU A 275 -10.73 18.40 8.72
CA LEU A 275 -10.34 17.17 9.42
C LEU A 275 -11.56 16.29 9.66
N GLN A 276 -11.57 15.11 9.08
CA GLN A 276 -12.60 14.09 9.27
C GLN A 276 -12.18 13.18 10.42
N VAL A 277 -12.91 13.26 11.53
CA VAL A 277 -12.66 12.45 12.73
C VAL A 277 -13.62 11.29 12.75
N VAL A 278 -13.10 10.06 12.88
CA VAL A 278 -13.89 8.83 12.90
C VAL A 278 -13.50 7.98 14.10
N ASN A 279 -14.50 7.57 14.89
CA ASN A 279 -14.38 6.47 15.84
C ASN A 279 -14.74 5.17 15.12
N PHE A 280 -13.73 4.41 14.71
CA PHE A 280 -13.94 3.18 13.95
C PHE A 280 -14.51 2.04 14.82
N ASP A 281 -14.38 2.14 16.14
CA ASP A 281 -14.78 1.09 17.08
C ASP A 281 -16.25 1.21 17.50
N SER A 282 -16.78 2.43 17.61
CA SER A 282 -18.14 2.67 18.12
C SER A 282 -18.66 4.09 17.89
N VAL A 283 -19.90 4.36 18.34
CA VAL A 283 -20.45 5.71 18.45
C VAL A 283 -19.89 6.39 19.70
N GLY A 284 -19.52 7.67 19.58
CA GLY A 284 -19.11 8.51 20.70
C GLY A 284 -17.74 9.12 20.48
N ILE A 285 -17.68 10.44 20.36
CA ILE A 285 -16.43 11.20 20.28
C ILE A 285 -16.51 12.36 21.27
N VAL A 286 -15.44 12.58 22.01
CA VAL A 286 -15.29 13.69 22.96
C VAL A 286 -14.20 14.62 22.47
N ILE A 287 -14.48 15.92 22.43
CA ILE A 287 -13.46 16.97 22.33
C ILE A 287 -13.14 17.41 23.75
N ASP A 288 -11.94 17.06 24.23
CA ASP A 288 -11.49 17.34 25.59
C ASP A 288 -10.93 18.76 25.72
N GLN A 289 -10.28 19.28 24.67
CA GLN A 289 -9.68 20.61 24.66
C GLN A 289 -9.79 21.25 23.29
N LEU A 290 -9.96 22.58 23.29
CA LEU A 290 -9.95 23.44 22.11
C LEU A 290 -9.19 24.70 22.47
N ASN A 291 -8.19 25.05 21.65
CA ASN A 291 -7.41 26.28 21.81
C ASN A 291 -7.33 27.03 20.48
N VAL A 292 -8.20 28.03 20.31
CA VAL A 292 -8.20 28.95 19.16
C VAL A 292 -7.14 30.02 19.38
N MET A 293 -6.21 30.13 18.43
CA MET A 293 -5.01 30.98 18.53
C MET A 293 -5.00 32.16 17.54
N SER A 294 -5.95 32.23 16.61
CA SER A 294 -6.06 33.32 15.63
C SER A 294 -7.40 34.05 15.69
N ASP A 295 -7.40 35.31 15.24
CA ASP A 295 -8.58 36.15 15.01
C ASP A 295 -8.33 37.00 13.73
N PRO A 296 -9.24 37.03 12.73
CA PRO A 296 -10.49 36.28 12.65
C PRO A 296 -10.28 34.77 12.58
N CYS A 297 -11.29 34.01 13.02
CA CYS A 297 -11.36 32.56 12.82
C CYS A 297 -12.81 32.17 12.53
N LYS A 298 -13.02 31.31 11.52
CA LYS A 298 -14.27 30.61 11.26
C LYS A 298 -14.03 29.11 11.31
N ALA A 299 -14.57 28.44 12.31
CA ALA A 299 -14.47 27.00 12.42
C ALA A 299 -15.78 26.38 12.90
N TYR A 300 -16.15 25.25 12.28
CA TYR A 300 -17.40 24.54 12.55
C TYR A 300 -17.17 23.03 12.57
N ILE A 301 -17.94 22.34 13.40
CA ILE A 301 -18.07 20.89 13.37
C ILE A 301 -19.35 20.56 12.60
N VAL A 302 -19.26 19.68 11.61
CA VAL A 302 -20.39 19.21 10.81
C VAL A 302 -20.58 17.69 10.94
N SER A 303 -21.81 17.24 10.74
CA SER A 303 -22.26 15.87 11.07
C SER A 303 -21.76 14.73 10.19
N GLY A 304 -20.95 15.01 9.16
CA GLY A 304 -20.61 14.04 8.13
C GLY A 304 -19.48 14.55 7.22
N PRO A 305 -19.36 14.05 5.98
CA PRO A 305 -18.39 14.55 5.02
C PRO A 305 -18.63 16.04 4.72
N PRO A 306 -17.63 16.78 4.23
CA PRO A 306 -17.73 18.23 4.05
C PRO A 306 -18.55 18.62 2.80
N ASN A 307 -19.82 18.21 2.76
CA ASN A 307 -20.77 18.49 1.69
C ASN A 307 -22.04 19.18 2.22
N ASN A 308 -22.88 19.65 1.29
CA ASN A 308 -24.08 20.42 1.62
C ASN A 308 -25.18 19.64 2.36
N SER A 309 -25.07 18.32 2.47
CA SER A 309 -26.01 17.49 3.23
C SER A 309 -25.64 17.42 4.73
N SER A 310 -24.40 17.75 5.08
CA SER A 310 -23.95 17.77 6.46
C SER A 310 -24.48 18.97 7.22
N LYS A 311 -24.89 18.75 8.48
CA LYS A 311 -25.45 19.78 9.36
C LYS A 311 -24.36 20.32 10.28
N ILE A 312 -24.37 21.63 10.51
CA ILE A 312 -23.54 22.25 11.53
C ILE A 312 -24.01 21.77 12.90
N LEU A 313 -23.09 21.17 13.66
CA LEU A 313 -23.31 20.67 15.01
C LEU A 313 -22.87 21.67 16.06
N LEU A 314 -21.73 22.32 15.84
CA LEU A 314 -21.13 23.26 16.77
C LEU A 314 -20.28 24.30 16.04
N ASN A 315 -20.34 25.55 16.50
CA ASN A 315 -19.43 26.61 16.05
C ASN A 315 -18.27 26.70 17.04
N ILE A 316 -17.06 26.44 16.57
CA ILE A 316 -15.81 26.40 17.36
C ILE A 316 -14.86 27.55 17.00
N SER A 317 -15.39 28.64 16.42
CA SER A 317 -14.62 29.83 16.01
C SER A 317 -14.00 30.59 17.20
N LYS A 318 -14.34 30.22 18.44
CA LYS A 318 -13.81 30.76 19.69
C LYS A 318 -13.64 29.63 20.70
N ASN A 319 -12.82 29.87 21.73
CA ASN A 319 -12.72 28.95 22.85
C ASN A 319 -14.10 28.75 23.52
N LEU A 320 -14.45 27.49 23.75
CA LEU A 320 -15.72 27.08 24.36
C LEU A 320 -15.45 26.36 25.70
N PRO A 321 -16.44 26.26 26.60
CA PRO A 321 -16.35 25.36 27.75
C PRO A 321 -16.14 23.91 27.28
N MET A 322 -15.22 23.20 27.92
CA MET A 322 -14.85 21.81 27.58
C MET A 322 -15.10 20.87 28.78
N PRO A 323 -15.34 19.57 28.55
CA PRO A 323 -15.37 18.88 27.26
C PRO A 323 -16.69 19.05 26.49
N GLN A 324 -16.66 18.82 25.18
CA GLN A 324 -17.84 18.70 24.32
C GLN A 324 -18.00 17.25 23.86
N THR A 325 -19.19 16.67 24.02
CA THR A 325 -19.46 15.26 23.70
C THR A 325 -20.41 15.15 22.51
N PHE A 326 -20.07 14.29 21.56
CA PHE A 326 -20.84 14.00 20.37
C PHE A 326 -21.23 12.53 20.36
N ASN A 327 -22.53 12.25 20.43
CA ASN A 327 -23.06 10.89 20.26
C ASN A 327 -23.12 10.51 18.77
N LEU A 328 -21.97 10.57 18.10
CA LEU A 328 -21.78 10.31 16.68
C LEU A 328 -20.57 9.41 16.49
N GLN A 329 -20.59 8.60 15.43
CA GLN A 329 -19.43 7.80 15.04
C GLN A 329 -18.35 8.63 14.33
N TYR A 330 -18.75 9.73 13.70
CA TYR A 330 -17.87 10.61 12.95
C TYR A 330 -18.37 12.04 12.93
N PHE A 331 -17.47 12.98 12.65
CA PHE A 331 -17.78 14.36 12.24
C PHE A 331 -16.64 14.91 11.38
N THR A 332 -16.87 16.06 10.75
CA THR A 332 -15.80 16.83 10.11
C THR A 332 -15.65 18.19 10.78
N ILE A 333 -14.43 18.55 11.13
CA ILE A 333 -14.08 19.92 11.49
C ILE A 333 -13.70 20.66 10.20
N ILE A 334 -14.34 21.79 9.93
CA ILE A 334 -14.03 22.67 8.80
C ILE A 334 -13.56 24.00 9.36
N GLU A 335 -12.46 24.52 8.83
CA GLU A 335 -11.87 25.77 9.28
C GLU A 335 -11.40 26.65 8.12
N GLU A 336 -11.58 27.95 8.29
CA GLU A 336 -11.21 28.99 7.35
C GLU A 336 -10.59 30.17 8.12
N ASP A 337 -9.39 30.54 7.70
CA ASP A 337 -8.55 31.58 8.31
C ASP A 337 -8.26 31.34 9.79
N CYS A 338 -8.28 30.08 10.24
CA CYS A 338 -8.02 29.75 11.63
C CYS A 338 -6.61 29.19 11.86
N ALA A 339 -6.16 29.30 13.11
CA ALA A 339 -5.16 28.42 13.69
C ALA A 339 -5.71 27.96 15.06
N PHE A 340 -5.91 26.66 15.23
CA PHE A 340 -6.34 26.11 16.51
C PHE A 340 -5.80 24.71 16.76
N GLU A 341 -5.76 24.36 18.04
CA GLU A 341 -5.51 22.99 18.50
C GLU A 341 -6.80 22.36 18.99
N VAL A 342 -7.01 21.11 18.62
CA VAL A 342 -8.12 20.30 19.09
C VAL A 342 -7.60 18.99 19.65
N PHE A 343 -8.13 18.61 20.80
CA PHE A 343 -7.87 17.33 21.42
C PHE A 343 -9.15 16.53 21.44
N PHE A 344 -9.14 15.36 20.81
CA PHE A 344 -10.30 14.48 20.77
C PHE A 344 -9.94 13.03 21.06
N ARG A 345 -10.95 12.28 21.52
CA ARG A 345 -10.85 10.85 21.82
C ARG A 345 -12.18 10.15 21.57
N SER A 346 -12.13 8.83 21.50
CA SER A 346 -13.32 7.99 21.62
C SER A 346 -13.91 8.12 23.04
N SER A 347 -15.24 8.08 23.12
CA SER A 347 -15.99 8.12 24.39
C SER A 347 -15.73 6.90 25.27
#